data_AF-A0A7C4VYM3-F1
#
_entry.id   AF-A0A7C4VYM3-F1
#
_cell.length_a   1.000
_cell.length_b   1.000
_cell.length_c   1.000
_cell.angle_alpha   90.00
_cell.angle_beta   90.00
_cell.angle_gamma   90.00
#
_symmetry.space_group_name_H-M   'P 1'
#
loop_
_entity.id
_entity.type
_entity.pdbx_description
1 polymer ?
#
loop_
_entity_poly.entity_id
_entity_poly.type
_entity_poly.pdbx_seq_one_letter_code
_entity_poly.pdbx_strand_id
1 'polypeptide(L)'
;MCIAQLRMKYHQRICKEIIRFQRDRETDYPNFADRGNKASRAIAHGIVTRLGCSPTYDKLSGQTTGGFFETITKDFLEEAFLLLRHLRPGEWYYSTKAPISGFDQYEHLASLEKIVEQNNLLASALGTDYIITPDIVIGRWPVSDEEVNRDRILLAAEDPFAQFTPLRKENLKRPRPILHASISCKWTLRSDRGQNARTEALNLIRNRKGRLPHVVAVTAEPLPTRISSLA
;
A
#
# COMPACT_ATOMS: atom_id res chain seq x y z
N MET A 1 -13.73 18.76 -3.33
CA MET A 1 -13.26 18.45 -1.96
C MET A 1 -11.76 18.70 -1.91
N CYS A 2 -11.22 19.37 -0.91
CA CYS A 2 -9.78 19.58 -0.76
C CYS A 2 -9.12 18.48 0.11
N ILE A 3 -7.78 18.44 0.16
CA ILE A 3 -7.03 17.43 0.93
C ILE A 3 -7.41 17.44 2.41
N ALA A 4 -7.63 18.62 3.01
CA ALA A 4 -8.03 18.73 4.42
C ALA A 4 -9.39 18.07 4.68
N GLN A 5 -10.35 18.25 3.77
CA GLN A 5 -11.67 17.62 3.84
C GLN A 5 -11.58 16.10 3.64
N LEU A 6 -10.74 15.62 2.71
CA LEU A 6 -10.49 14.19 2.53
C LEU A 6 -9.88 13.55 3.77
N ARG A 7 -8.92 14.23 4.42
CA ARG A 7 -8.32 13.76 5.67
C ARG A 7 -9.35 13.67 6.80
N MET A 8 -10.25 14.64 6.89
CA MET A 8 -11.34 14.62 7.87
C MET A 8 -12.30 13.45 7.60
N LYS A 9 -12.70 13.24 6.34
CA LYS A 9 -13.53 12.09 5.92
C LYS A 9 -12.84 10.76 6.23
N TYR A 10 -11.54 10.65 5.97
CA TYR A 10 -10.72 9.49 6.32
C TYR A 10 -10.79 9.20 7.82
N HIS A 11 -10.52 10.19 8.67
CA HIS A 11 -10.59 10.01 10.12
C HIS A 11 -12.00 9.69 10.64
N GLN A 12 -13.04 10.27 10.06
CA GLN A 12 -14.43 9.93 10.41
C GLN A 12 -14.73 8.45 10.14
N ARG A 13 -14.27 7.92 9.00
CA ARG A 13 -14.35 6.48 8.69
C ARG A 13 -13.55 5.65 9.67
N ILE A 14 -12.32 6.06 10.00
CA ILE A 14 -11.49 5.38 11.00
C ILE A 14 -12.18 5.32 12.37
N CYS A 15 -12.73 6.44 12.86
CA CYS A 15 -13.47 6.50 14.13
C CYS A 15 -14.68 5.54 14.12
N LYS A 16 -15.48 5.57 13.04
CA LYS A 16 -16.72 4.81 12.93
C LYS A 16 -16.46 3.31 12.73
N GLU A 17 -15.58 2.97 11.80
CA GLU A 17 -15.44 1.60 11.28
C GLU A 17 -14.37 0.80 12.05
N ILE A 18 -13.31 1.45 12.56
CA ILE A 18 -12.13 0.75 13.10
C ILE A 18 -11.94 0.95 14.61
N ILE A 19 -12.01 2.19 15.09
CA ILE A 19 -11.67 2.49 16.49
C ILE A 19 -12.69 1.87 17.42
N ARG A 20 -12.20 1.03 18.34
CA ARG A 20 -12.99 0.41 19.42
C ARG A 20 -12.28 0.63 20.73
N PHE A 21 -13.03 0.83 21.80
CA PHE A 21 -12.51 1.00 23.14
C PHE A 21 -12.57 -0.32 23.89
N GLN A 22 -11.52 -0.61 24.66
CA GLN A 22 -11.45 -1.73 25.59
C GLN A 22 -11.44 -1.18 27.00
N ARG A 23 -12.08 -1.89 27.94
CA ARG A 23 -12.09 -1.54 29.37
C ARG A 23 -11.15 -2.47 30.13
N ASP A 24 -10.30 -1.92 30.98
CA ASP A 24 -9.79 -2.62 32.15
C ASP A 24 -10.60 -2.22 33.39
N ARG A 25 -10.26 -2.76 34.57
CA ARG A 25 -11.04 -2.59 35.81
C ARG A 25 -11.30 -1.12 36.18
N GLU A 26 -10.43 -0.17 35.77
CA GLU A 26 -10.52 1.23 36.19
C GLU A 26 -10.48 2.23 35.04
N THR A 27 -10.07 1.82 33.84
CA THR A 27 -9.81 2.74 32.72
C THR A 27 -10.13 2.10 31.38
N ASP A 28 -10.49 2.90 30.37
CA ASP A 28 -10.59 2.44 29.00
C ASP A 28 -9.38 2.85 28.16
N TYR A 29 -9.26 2.32 26.95
CA TYR A 29 -8.24 2.67 25.98
C TYR A 29 -8.65 2.25 24.57
N PRO A 30 -8.25 2.99 23.52
CA PRO A 30 -8.50 2.59 22.14
C PRO A 30 -7.77 1.30 21.75
N ASN A 31 -8.32 0.55 20.79
CA ASN A 31 -7.78 -0.72 20.28
C ASN A 31 -6.44 -0.59 19.53
N PHE A 32 -5.95 0.63 19.29
CA PHE A 32 -4.60 0.89 18.79
C PHE A 32 -3.58 1.24 19.89
N ALA A 33 -4.01 1.26 21.17
CA ALA A 33 -3.11 1.39 22.30
C ALA A 33 -2.61 0.02 22.81
N ASP A 34 -1.42 0.02 23.41
CA ASP A 34 -0.94 -1.13 24.18
C ASP A 34 -1.48 -1.10 25.61
N ARG A 35 -2.26 -2.14 25.95
CA ARG A 35 -2.83 -2.35 27.29
C ARG A 35 -1.79 -2.22 28.41
N GLY A 36 -0.58 -2.74 28.20
CA GLY A 36 0.47 -2.77 29.23
C GLY A 36 1.27 -1.47 29.36
N ASN A 37 1.04 -0.48 28.48
CA ASN A 37 1.88 0.71 28.39
C ASN A 37 1.07 2.00 28.66
N LYS A 38 1.31 2.63 29.81
CA LYS A 38 0.60 3.86 30.24
C LYS A 38 0.75 5.00 29.22
N ALA A 39 1.94 5.19 28.64
CA ALA A 39 2.17 6.25 27.66
C ALA A 39 1.41 5.99 26.35
N SER A 40 1.41 4.74 25.87
CA SER A 40 0.65 4.34 24.67
C SER A 40 -0.84 4.66 24.82
N ARG A 41 -1.41 4.32 25.98
CA ARG A 41 -2.81 4.58 26.30
C ARG A 41 -3.12 6.07 26.38
N ALA A 42 -2.27 6.85 27.06
CA ALA A 42 -2.45 8.30 27.18
C ALA A 42 -2.39 9.00 25.81
N ILE A 43 -1.43 8.62 24.95
CA ILE A 43 -1.30 9.20 23.61
C ILE A 43 -2.50 8.81 22.73
N ALA A 44 -2.89 7.54 22.72
CA ALA A 44 -4.04 7.07 21.96
C ALA A 44 -5.33 7.80 22.36
N HIS A 45 -5.55 8.00 23.67
CA HIS A 45 -6.65 8.82 24.19
C HIS A 45 -6.60 10.26 23.71
N GLY A 46 -5.41 10.88 23.75
CA GLY A 46 -5.20 12.22 23.23
C GLY A 46 -5.50 12.35 21.74
N ILE A 47 -5.23 11.29 20.95
CA ILE A 47 -5.54 11.23 19.52
C ILE A 47 -7.05 11.15 19.31
N VAL A 48 -7.75 10.15 19.90
CA VAL A 48 -9.20 9.98 19.69
C VAL A 48 -10.02 11.18 20.16
N THR A 49 -9.58 11.85 21.23
CA THR A 49 -10.22 13.08 21.73
C THR A 49 -10.13 14.19 20.69
N ARG A 50 -8.96 14.40 20.07
CA ARG A 50 -8.75 15.41 19.03
C ARG A 50 -9.42 15.06 17.70
N LEU A 51 -9.60 13.77 17.42
CA LEU A 51 -10.36 13.29 16.27
C LEU A 51 -11.88 13.40 16.48
N GLY A 52 -12.35 13.59 17.71
CA GLY A 52 -13.77 13.61 18.05
C GLY A 52 -14.45 12.26 17.87
N CYS A 53 -13.72 11.16 18.06
CA CYS A 53 -14.31 9.81 17.94
C CYS A 53 -15.21 9.51 19.15
N SER A 54 -16.45 9.08 18.89
CA SER A 54 -17.32 8.54 19.96
C SER A 54 -16.83 7.16 20.40
N PRO A 55 -16.84 6.85 21.70
CA PRO A 55 -16.41 5.55 22.19
C PRO A 55 -17.42 4.45 21.81
N THR A 56 -16.93 3.44 21.10
CA THR A 56 -17.67 2.23 20.76
C THR A 56 -16.95 1.02 21.36
N TYR A 57 -17.67 0.15 22.07
CA TYR A 57 -17.09 -0.99 22.81
C TYR A 57 -17.30 -2.34 22.11
N ASP A 58 -17.87 -2.33 20.91
CA ASP A 58 -18.08 -3.54 20.12
C ASP A 58 -16.75 -4.21 19.79
N LYS A 59 -16.74 -5.55 19.80
CA LYS A 59 -15.53 -6.32 19.48
C LYS A 59 -15.28 -6.25 17.97
N LEU A 60 -14.06 -5.86 17.60
CA LEU A 60 -13.54 -5.96 16.25
C LEU A 60 -12.30 -6.84 16.26
N SER A 61 -12.27 -7.86 15.40
CA SER A 61 -11.11 -8.74 15.31
C SER A 61 -9.89 -7.99 14.74
N GLY A 62 -8.68 -8.42 15.07
CA GLY A 62 -7.46 -7.80 14.54
C GLY A 62 -7.35 -7.92 13.01
N GLN A 63 -7.80 -9.03 12.42
CA GLN A 63 -7.80 -9.24 10.98
C GLN A 63 -8.79 -8.31 10.28
N THR A 64 -10.00 -8.17 10.84
CA THR A 64 -11.01 -7.24 10.33
C THR A 64 -10.54 -5.79 10.44
N THR A 65 -9.87 -5.45 11.55
CA THR A 65 -9.26 -4.12 11.77
C THR A 65 -8.23 -3.81 10.69
N GLY A 66 -7.34 -4.76 10.38
CA GLY A 66 -6.33 -4.63 9.31
C GLY A 66 -6.97 -4.39 7.95
N GLY A 67 -7.87 -5.27 7.53
CA GLY A 67 -8.53 -5.16 6.22
C GLY A 67 -9.36 -3.87 6.05
N PHE A 68 -10.02 -3.38 7.11
CA PHE A 68 -10.68 -2.08 7.06
C PHE A 68 -9.68 -0.94 6.97
N PHE A 69 -8.55 -1.00 7.69
CA PHE A 69 -7.52 0.02 7.62
C PHE A 69 -6.90 0.12 6.23
N GLU A 70 -6.64 -1.02 5.59
CA GLU A 70 -6.18 -1.11 4.20
C GLU A 70 -7.19 -0.49 3.24
N THR A 71 -8.46 -0.90 3.34
CA THR A 71 -9.52 -0.42 2.44
C THR A 71 -9.74 1.09 2.57
N ILE A 72 -9.90 1.59 3.80
CA ILE A 72 -10.14 3.01 4.08
C ILE A 72 -8.94 3.86 3.64
N THR A 73 -7.71 3.36 3.82
CA THR A 73 -6.49 4.03 3.38
C THR A 73 -6.36 4.03 1.86
N LYS A 74 -6.67 2.91 1.18
CA LYS A 74 -6.71 2.84 -0.29
C LYS A 74 -7.70 3.84 -0.87
N ASP A 75 -8.91 3.91 -0.32
CA ASP A 75 -9.94 4.85 -0.78
C ASP A 75 -9.51 6.31 -0.60
N PHE A 76 -8.88 6.65 0.54
CA PHE A 76 -8.33 7.99 0.76
C PHE A 76 -7.24 8.33 -0.26
N LEU A 77 -6.33 7.39 -0.54
CA LEU A 77 -5.25 7.59 -1.51
C LEU A 77 -5.80 7.80 -2.92
N GLU A 78 -6.77 6.99 -3.33
CA GLU A 78 -7.44 7.11 -4.62
C GLU A 78 -8.13 8.48 -4.77
N GLU A 79 -8.96 8.88 -3.79
CA GLU A 79 -9.64 10.18 -3.80
C GLU A 79 -8.64 11.36 -3.76
N ALA A 80 -7.56 11.26 -2.99
CA ALA A 80 -6.55 12.32 -2.89
C ALA A 80 -5.73 12.44 -4.18
N PHE A 81 -5.33 11.33 -4.79
CA PHE A 81 -4.53 11.33 -6.01
C PHE A 81 -5.33 11.78 -7.23
N LEU A 82 -6.65 11.56 -7.24
CA LEU A 82 -7.55 12.14 -8.24
C LEU A 82 -7.46 13.68 -8.29
N LEU A 83 -7.30 14.35 -7.14
CA LEU A 83 -7.10 15.81 -7.07
C LEU A 83 -5.76 16.24 -7.70
N LEU A 84 -4.77 15.34 -7.74
CA LEU A 84 -3.41 15.60 -8.21
C LEU A 84 -3.18 15.17 -9.66
N ARG A 85 -4.22 14.75 -10.39
CA ARG A 85 -4.08 14.30 -11.81
C ARG A 85 -3.44 15.32 -12.72
N HIS A 86 -3.65 16.61 -12.47
CA HIS A 86 -3.02 17.69 -13.25
C HIS A 86 -1.50 17.78 -13.02
N LEU A 87 -1.00 17.42 -11.83
CA LEU A 87 0.44 17.35 -11.53
C LEU A 87 1.05 16.00 -11.93
N ARG A 88 0.24 14.94 -11.91
CA ARG A 88 0.67 13.57 -12.21
C ARG A 88 -0.34 12.86 -13.12
N PRO A 89 -0.36 13.19 -14.43
CA PRO A 89 -1.33 12.62 -15.36
C PRO A 89 -1.07 11.15 -15.61
N GLY A 90 -2.15 10.43 -15.95
CA GLY A 90 -2.13 9.01 -16.25
C GLY A 90 -3.41 8.31 -15.80
N GLU A 91 -3.56 7.07 -16.26
CA GLU A 91 -4.57 6.16 -15.74
C GLU A 91 -3.97 5.36 -14.58
N TRP A 92 -4.59 5.49 -13.41
CA TRP A 92 -4.11 4.94 -12.16
C TRP A 92 -4.92 3.74 -11.74
N TYR A 93 -4.25 2.75 -11.16
CA TYR A 93 -4.81 1.51 -10.65
C TYR A 93 -4.55 1.43 -9.15
N TYR A 94 -5.56 1.05 -8.36
CA TYR A 94 -5.48 0.90 -6.90
C TYR A 94 -6.04 -0.47 -6.49
N SER A 95 -5.34 -1.19 -5.62
CA SER A 95 -5.81 -2.50 -5.15
C SER A 95 -5.22 -2.87 -3.80
N THR A 96 -5.96 -3.66 -3.02
CA THR A 96 -5.50 -4.30 -1.77
C THR A 96 -5.23 -5.80 -1.94
N LYS A 97 -5.36 -6.34 -3.16
CA LYS A 97 -5.33 -7.79 -3.42
C LYS A 97 -4.44 -8.20 -4.59
N ALA A 98 -3.58 -7.30 -5.05
CA ALA A 98 -2.79 -7.53 -6.25
C ALA A 98 -1.33 -7.89 -5.90
N PRO A 99 -0.85 -9.08 -6.31
CA PRO A 99 0.55 -9.44 -6.15
C PRO A 99 1.43 -8.59 -7.06
N ILE A 100 2.69 -8.36 -6.65
CA ILE A 100 3.61 -7.52 -7.43
C ILE A 100 3.92 -8.11 -8.80
N SER A 101 3.82 -9.44 -8.95
CA SER A 101 4.04 -10.15 -10.23
C SER A 101 3.02 -9.77 -11.32
N GLY A 102 1.93 -9.10 -10.96
CA GLY A 102 0.98 -8.49 -11.90
C GLY A 102 1.47 -7.19 -12.56
N PHE A 103 2.61 -6.64 -12.14
CA PHE A 103 3.13 -5.36 -12.60
C PHE A 103 4.38 -5.52 -13.46
N ASP A 104 4.59 -4.57 -14.37
CA ASP A 104 5.68 -4.59 -15.36
C ASP A 104 7.06 -4.86 -14.75
N GLN A 105 7.44 -4.16 -13.67
CA GLN A 105 8.79 -4.31 -13.11
C GLN A 105 9.07 -5.69 -12.49
N TYR A 106 8.02 -6.47 -12.21
CA TYR A 106 8.09 -7.73 -11.46
C TYR A 106 7.44 -8.90 -12.20
N GLU A 107 7.07 -8.72 -13.46
CA GLU A 107 6.34 -9.74 -14.25
C GLU A 107 7.06 -11.10 -14.31
N HIS A 108 8.39 -11.07 -14.25
CA HIS A 108 9.26 -12.24 -14.32
C HIS A 108 9.10 -13.15 -13.09
N LEU A 109 8.60 -12.60 -11.97
CA LEU A 109 8.33 -13.38 -10.76
C LEU A 109 7.17 -14.36 -10.96
N ALA A 110 6.17 -14.03 -11.81
CA ALA A 110 5.11 -14.99 -12.14
C ALA A 110 5.65 -16.21 -12.91
N SER A 111 6.67 -16.01 -13.74
CA SER A 111 7.35 -17.11 -14.43
C SER A 111 8.20 -17.93 -13.46
N LEU A 112 8.90 -17.26 -12.54
CA LEU A 112 9.70 -17.92 -11.50
C LEU A 112 8.82 -18.80 -10.59
N GLU A 113 7.67 -18.28 -10.18
CA GLU A 113 6.69 -18.99 -9.34
C GLU A 113 6.29 -20.34 -9.94
N LYS A 114 5.92 -20.34 -11.23
CA LYS A 114 5.56 -21.59 -11.94
C LYS A 114 6.70 -22.60 -12.02
N ILE A 115 7.94 -22.13 -12.18
CA ILE A 115 9.12 -23.00 -12.24
C ILE A 115 9.40 -23.61 -10.86
N VAL A 116 9.27 -22.80 -9.80
CA VAL A 116 9.50 -23.22 -8.43
C VAL A 116 8.44 -24.24 -7.97
N GLU A 117 7.17 -24.03 -8.32
CA GLU A 117 6.08 -24.98 -8.03
C GLU A 117 6.33 -26.38 -8.63
N GLN A 118 7.08 -26.45 -9.73
CA GLN A 118 7.39 -27.71 -10.41
C GLN A 118 8.68 -28.37 -9.90
N ASN A 119 9.45 -27.72 -9.01
CA ASN A 119 10.75 -28.21 -8.57
C ASN A 119 11.01 -28.00 -7.07
N ASN A 120 10.89 -29.10 -6.30
CA ASN A 120 11.07 -29.12 -4.85
C ASN A 120 12.47 -28.65 -4.38
N LEU A 121 13.53 -28.81 -5.19
CA LEU A 121 14.86 -28.32 -4.85
C LEU A 121 14.96 -26.80 -5.00
N LEU A 122 14.32 -26.23 -6.02
CA LEU A 122 14.27 -24.78 -6.18
C LEU A 122 13.38 -24.14 -5.11
N ALA A 123 12.27 -24.79 -4.74
CA ALA A 123 11.39 -24.33 -3.68
C ALA A 123 12.11 -24.26 -2.32
N SER A 124 12.95 -25.25 -1.99
CA SER A 124 13.71 -25.23 -0.74
C SER A 124 14.85 -24.20 -0.75
N ALA A 125 15.45 -23.92 -1.92
CA ALA A 125 16.57 -22.98 -2.03
C ALA A 125 16.15 -21.50 -2.13
N LEU A 126 15.05 -21.20 -2.85
CA LEU A 126 14.59 -19.82 -3.09
C LEU A 126 13.58 -19.34 -2.04
N GLY A 127 12.95 -20.26 -1.30
CA GLY A 127 11.86 -19.95 -0.38
C GLY A 127 10.60 -19.45 -1.10
N THR A 128 9.62 -18.94 -0.37
CA THR A 128 8.37 -18.35 -0.92
C THR A 128 8.29 -16.84 -0.73
N ASP A 129 9.29 -16.22 -0.10
CA ASP A 129 9.28 -14.80 0.30
C ASP A 129 9.33 -13.81 -0.89
N TYR A 130 9.61 -14.30 -2.11
CA TYR A 130 9.57 -13.49 -3.32
C TYR A 130 8.14 -13.19 -3.81
N ILE A 131 7.13 -13.95 -3.34
CA ILE A 131 5.71 -13.74 -3.68
C ILE A 131 5.15 -12.67 -2.75
N ILE A 132 5.41 -11.41 -3.09
CA ILE A 132 4.92 -10.29 -2.28
C ILE A 132 3.52 -9.87 -2.76
N THR A 133 2.58 -9.82 -1.83
CA THR A 133 1.30 -9.13 -2.01
C THR A 133 1.23 -7.98 -1.00
N PRO A 134 1.56 -6.75 -1.40
CA PRO A 134 1.49 -5.60 -0.51
C PRO A 134 0.05 -5.31 -0.08
N ASP A 135 -0.08 -4.73 1.11
CA ASP A 135 -1.37 -4.35 1.69
C ASP A 135 -2.15 -3.40 0.76
N ILE A 136 -1.47 -2.44 0.12
CA ILE A 136 -2.00 -1.60 -0.95
C ILE A 136 -0.95 -1.45 -2.06
N VAL A 137 -1.39 -1.54 -3.31
CA VAL A 137 -0.60 -1.20 -4.49
C VAL A 137 -1.25 -0.06 -5.28
N ILE A 138 -0.40 0.81 -5.83
CA ILE A 138 -0.78 1.84 -6.79
C ILE A 138 0.00 1.58 -8.07
N GLY A 139 -0.69 1.39 -9.19
CA GLY A 139 -0.13 1.20 -10.52
C GLY A 139 -0.46 2.36 -11.46
N ARG A 140 0.34 2.51 -12.51
CA ARG A 140 0.04 3.38 -13.64
C ARG A 140 -0.04 2.55 -14.91
N TRP A 141 -1.14 2.63 -15.65
CA TRP A 141 -1.24 1.95 -16.94
C TRP A 141 -0.33 2.61 -17.99
N PRO A 142 0.25 1.81 -18.91
CA PRO A 142 0.88 2.34 -20.12
C PRO A 142 -0.15 3.10 -20.96
N VAL A 143 0.36 4.03 -21.76
CA VAL A 143 -0.41 4.90 -22.65
C VAL A 143 -0.30 4.39 -24.09
N SER A 144 -1.32 4.61 -24.90
CA SER A 144 -1.26 4.27 -26.32
C SER A 144 -0.50 5.32 -27.12
N ASP A 145 -0.10 4.99 -28.34
CA ASP A 145 0.59 5.93 -29.22
C ASP A 145 -0.31 7.12 -29.59
N GLU A 146 -1.64 6.98 -29.64
CA GLU A 146 -2.56 8.11 -29.80
C GLU A 146 -2.47 9.09 -28.64
N GLU A 147 -2.32 8.59 -27.41
CA GLU A 147 -2.15 9.42 -26.22
C GLU A 147 -0.80 10.12 -26.22
N VAL A 148 0.27 9.41 -26.61
CA VAL A 148 1.61 9.98 -26.76
C VAL A 148 1.61 11.09 -27.80
N ASN A 149 0.90 10.90 -28.92
CA ASN A 149 0.84 11.82 -30.05
C ASN A 149 -0.27 12.88 -29.93
N ARG A 150 -0.96 12.97 -28.79
CA ARG A 150 -2.17 13.80 -28.61
C ARG A 150 -1.97 15.28 -29.00
N ASP A 151 -0.89 15.90 -28.53
CA ASP A 151 -0.64 17.33 -28.76
C ASP A 151 0.19 17.58 -30.04
N ARG A 152 1.05 16.62 -30.41
CA ARG A 152 1.89 16.62 -31.61
C ARG A 152 2.38 15.21 -31.90
N ILE A 153 2.68 14.93 -33.16
CA ILE A 153 3.32 13.67 -33.55
C ILE A 153 4.72 13.63 -32.93
N LEU A 154 4.90 12.73 -31.96
CA LEU A 154 6.16 12.43 -31.28
C LEU A 154 6.76 11.10 -31.77
N LEU A 155 5.92 10.14 -32.15
CA LEU A 155 6.29 8.81 -32.62
C LEU A 155 5.44 8.44 -33.83
N ALA A 156 6.05 8.27 -35.00
CA ALA A 156 5.39 7.70 -36.17
C ALA A 156 5.31 6.16 -36.06
N ALA A 157 4.41 5.54 -36.82
CA ALA A 157 4.14 4.10 -36.70
C ALA A 157 5.36 3.23 -37.09
N GLU A 158 6.22 3.75 -37.96
CA GLU A 158 7.39 3.08 -38.52
C GLU A 158 8.69 3.42 -37.77
N ASP A 159 8.62 4.28 -36.75
CA ASP A 159 9.82 4.74 -36.05
C ASP A 159 10.48 3.61 -35.24
N PRO A 160 11.81 3.41 -35.37
CA PRO A 160 12.53 2.40 -34.61
C PRO A 160 12.82 2.83 -33.16
N PHE A 161 12.22 3.93 -32.67
CA PHE A 161 12.55 4.54 -31.39
C PHE A 161 11.61 4.08 -30.26
N ALA A 162 12.12 4.13 -29.02
CA ALA A 162 11.37 3.83 -27.81
C ALA A 162 10.61 2.48 -27.80
N GLN A 163 11.13 1.47 -28.51
CA GLN A 163 10.49 0.14 -28.65
C GLN A 163 10.53 -0.72 -27.38
N PHE A 164 11.29 -0.31 -26.37
CA PHE A 164 11.46 -1.05 -25.11
C PHE A 164 10.96 -0.28 -23.88
N THR A 165 10.35 0.90 -24.07
CA THR A 165 9.78 1.62 -22.93
C THR A 165 8.51 0.92 -22.44
N PRO A 166 8.37 0.65 -21.13
CA PRO A 166 7.15 0.05 -20.59
C PRO A 166 5.96 1.02 -20.58
N LEU A 167 6.21 2.31 -20.85
CA LEU A 167 5.16 3.33 -20.88
C LEU A 167 4.29 3.25 -22.14
N ARG A 168 4.82 2.74 -23.27
CA ARG A 168 4.07 2.59 -24.51
C ARG A 168 3.36 1.25 -24.52
N LYS A 169 2.05 1.28 -24.71
CA LYS A 169 1.19 0.09 -24.69
C LYS A 169 1.49 -0.85 -25.86
N GLU A 170 1.90 -0.30 -27.00
CA GLU A 170 2.18 -0.96 -28.26
C GLU A 170 3.40 -1.88 -28.18
N ASN A 171 4.33 -1.60 -27.25
CA ASN A 171 5.47 -2.46 -26.97
C ASN A 171 5.08 -3.75 -26.23
N LEU A 172 3.84 -3.84 -25.72
CA LEU A 172 3.42 -4.88 -24.78
C LEU A 172 2.35 -5.80 -25.40
N LYS A 173 2.70 -7.08 -25.59
CA LYS A 173 1.73 -8.11 -26.00
C LYS A 173 0.58 -8.28 -24.99
N ARG A 174 0.88 -8.09 -23.70
CA ARG A 174 -0.07 -8.14 -22.59
C ARG A 174 0.20 -6.95 -21.69
N PRO A 175 -0.48 -5.81 -21.90
CA PRO A 175 -0.27 -4.61 -21.10
C PRO A 175 -0.47 -4.89 -19.61
N ARG A 176 0.45 -4.40 -18.79
CA ARG A 176 0.43 -4.47 -17.33
C ARG A 176 0.65 -3.07 -16.76
N PRO A 177 0.09 -2.74 -15.60
CA PRO A 177 0.42 -1.48 -14.96
C PRO A 177 1.88 -1.50 -14.48
N ILE A 178 2.51 -0.33 -14.50
CA ILE A 178 3.80 -0.08 -13.87
C ILE A 178 3.54 0.21 -12.40
N LEU A 179 4.13 -0.56 -11.48
CA LEU A 179 3.98 -0.38 -10.04
C LEU A 179 4.55 0.98 -9.63
N HIS A 180 3.70 1.87 -9.17
CA HIS A 180 4.07 3.21 -8.73
C HIS A 180 4.36 3.27 -7.22
N ALA A 181 3.57 2.55 -6.42
CA ALA A 181 3.74 2.48 -4.98
C ALA A 181 3.30 1.13 -4.43
N SER A 182 4.00 0.68 -3.39
CA SER A 182 3.64 -0.39 -2.49
C SER A 182 3.54 0.22 -1.09
N ILE A 183 2.38 0.07 -0.45
CA ILE A 183 2.06 0.71 0.81
C ILE A 183 1.67 -0.38 1.82
N SER A 184 2.47 -0.52 2.88
CA SER A 184 2.22 -1.46 3.97
C SER A 184 1.41 -0.76 5.07
N CYS A 185 0.24 -1.29 5.41
CA CYS A 185 -0.68 -0.75 6.41
C CYS A 185 -0.56 -1.53 7.71
N LYS A 186 -0.10 -0.88 8.78
CA LYS A 186 0.05 -1.50 10.10
C LYS A 186 -0.75 -0.72 11.14
N TRP A 187 -1.93 -1.23 11.51
CA TRP A 187 -2.79 -0.55 12.50
C TRP A 187 -2.05 -0.27 13.81
N THR A 188 -1.30 -1.25 14.31
CA THR A 188 -0.35 -1.11 15.42
C THR A 188 0.97 -1.76 15.08
N LEU A 189 2.07 -1.28 15.67
CA LEU A 189 3.40 -1.81 15.45
C LEU A 189 3.83 -2.70 16.62
N ARG A 190 4.46 -3.81 16.25
CA ARG A 190 5.19 -4.72 17.15
C ARG A 190 6.54 -5.01 16.51
N SER A 191 7.51 -5.45 17.31
CA SER A 191 8.89 -5.66 16.84
C SER A 191 8.98 -6.63 15.67
N ASP A 192 8.16 -7.69 15.66
CA ASP A 192 8.00 -8.66 14.57
C ASP A 192 7.36 -8.03 13.33
N ARG A 193 6.28 -7.26 13.51
CA ARG A 193 5.50 -6.69 12.40
C ARG A 193 6.23 -5.60 11.62
N GLY A 194 7.17 -4.90 12.26
CA GLY A 194 8.05 -3.96 11.59
C GLY A 194 9.04 -4.64 10.65
N GLN A 195 9.52 -5.85 11.00
CA GLN A 195 10.46 -6.58 10.13
C GLN A 195 9.80 -7.06 8.84
N ASN A 196 8.53 -7.46 8.87
CA ASN A 196 7.82 -7.89 7.65
C ASN A 196 7.82 -6.78 6.58
N ALA A 197 7.51 -5.54 6.96
CA ALA A 197 7.55 -4.39 6.05
C ALA A 197 8.95 -4.15 5.47
N ARG A 198 10.02 -4.39 6.25
CA ARG A 198 11.41 -4.29 5.78
C ARG A 198 11.76 -5.40 4.80
N THR A 199 11.35 -6.63 5.06
CA THR A 199 11.58 -7.77 4.15
C THR A 199 10.84 -7.58 2.83
N GLU A 200 9.57 -7.15 2.87
CA GLU A 200 8.79 -6.77 1.69
C GLU A 200 9.51 -5.68 0.87
N ALA A 201 9.98 -4.63 1.52
CA ALA A 201 10.73 -3.55 0.88
C ALA A 201 12.03 -4.06 0.22
N LEU A 202 12.78 -4.91 0.91
CA LEU A 202 14.02 -5.49 0.38
C LEU A 202 13.75 -6.37 -0.85
N ASN A 203 12.67 -7.13 -0.85
CA ASN A 203 12.31 -7.96 -2.00
C ASN A 203 11.85 -7.11 -3.20
N LEU A 204 11.14 -6.00 -2.97
CA LEU A 204 10.84 -5.01 -4.03
C LEU A 204 12.13 -4.40 -4.61
N ILE A 205 13.12 -4.10 -3.76
CA ILE A 205 14.40 -3.54 -4.20
C ILE A 205 15.18 -4.57 -5.02
N ARG A 206 15.31 -5.80 -4.53
CA ARG A 206 16.13 -6.86 -5.13
C ARG A 206 15.59 -7.34 -6.47
N ASN A 207 14.28 -7.49 -6.58
CA ASN A 207 13.66 -8.15 -7.73
C ASN A 207 13.14 -7.19 -8.81
N ARG A 208 13.37 -5.87 -8.70
CA ARG A 208 12.84 -4.94 -9.70
C ARG A 208 13.60 -5.03 -11.03
N LYS A 209 12.88 -4.93 -12.14
CA LYS A 209 13.41 -4.55 -13.46
C LYS A 209 12.85 -3.18 -13.83
N GLY A 210 13.62 -2.13 -13.57
CA GLY A 210 13.21 -0.74 -13.80
C GLY A 210 13.21 0.11 -12.53
N ARG A 211 12.38 1.16 -12.53
CA ARG A 211 12.31 2.10 -11.40
C ARG A 211 11.66 1.43 -10.17
N LEU A 212 12.30 1.62 -9.01
CA LEU A 212 11.75 1.21 -7.73
C LEU A 212 10.44 1.98 -7.46
N PRO A 213 9.31 1.31 -7.16
CA PRO A 213 8.10 1.96 -6.66
C PRO A 213 8.38 2.72 -5.36
N HIS A 214 7.48 3.65 -4.99
CA HIS A 214 7.46 4.17 -3.62
C HIS A 214 7.17 3.02 -2.66
N VAL A 215 7.97 2.90 -1.61
CA VAL A 215 7.76 1.92 -0.54
C VAL A 215 7.48 2.71 0.73
N VAL A 216 6.25 2.61 1.22
CA VAL A 216 5.75 3.47 2.31
C VAL A 216 5.01 2.62 3.34
N ALA A 217 5.13 2.98 4.62
CA ALA A 217 4.31 2.41 5.67
C ALA A 217 3.29 3.44 6.18
N VAL A 218 2.06 3.00 6.42
CA VAL A 218 1.01 3.80 7.06
C VAL A 218 0.61 3.12 8.37
N THR A 219 0.57 3.87 9.47
CA THR A 219 0.30 3.30 10.80
C THR A 219 -0.55 4.21 11.67
N ALA A 220 -1.32 3.60 12.58
CA ALA A 220 -1.99 4.27 13.68
C ALA A 220 -1.30 4.01 15.04
N GLU A 221 -0.08 3.44 15.04
CA GLU A 221 0.69 3.21 16.27
C GLU A 221 0.89 4.52 17.05
N PRO A 222 0.50 4.57 18.33
CA PRO A 222 0.57 5.81 19.10
C PRO A 222 1.97 6.08 19.69
N LEU A 223 2.82 5.06 19.89
CA LEU A 223 4.12 5.26 20.53
C LEU A 223 5.22 5.70 19.53
N PRO A 224 5.85 6.86 19.72
CA PRO A 224 6.97 7.29 18.86
C PRO A 224 8.12 6.29 18.80
N THR A 225 8.44 5.62 19.92
CA THR A 225 9.50 4.61 19.98
C THR A 225 9.21 3.35 19.16
N ARG A 226 7.92 3.03 18.95
CA ARG A 226 7.52 1.93 18.05
C ARG A 226 7.49 2.38 16.61
N ILE A 227 7.07 3.62 16.34
CA ILE A 227 7.17 4.20 14.99
C ILE A 227 8.64 4.23 14.54
N SER A 228 9.56 4.68 15.40
CA SER A 228 11.00 4.70 15.10
C SER A 228 11.63 3.31 14.90
N SER A 229 10.94 2.23 15.27
CA SER A 229 11.43 0.88 14.97
C SER A 229 11.30 0.50 13.50
N LEU A 230 10.51 1.27 12.73
CA LEU A 230 10.31 1.09 11.30
C LEU A 230 10.79 2.29 10.47
N ALA A 231 10.63 3.51 10.99
CA ALA A 231 10.91 4.77 10.30
C ALA A 231 12.39 5.08 10.10
#